data_AF-A0A0L7SXZ6-F1
#
_entry.id   AF-A0A0L7SXZ6-F1
#
_cell.length_a   1.000
_cell.length_b   1.000
_cell.length_c   1.000
_cell.angle_alpha   90.00
_cell.angle_beta   90.00
_cell.angle_gamma   90.00
#
_symmetry.space_group_name_H-M   'P 1'
#
loop_
_entity.id
_entity.type
_entity.pdbx_description
1 polymer ?
#
loop_
_entity_poly.entity_id
_entity_poly.type
_entity_poly.pdbx_seq_one_letter_code
_entity_poly.pdbx_strand_id
1 'polypeptide(L)'
;MKALAKLKAEEGIWMTEAPIPQPGHNDLLIKIRKTAICGTDVHIYNWDEWSQKTIPVPMIVGHEYVGEVVAIGEEVNGYQIGDRVSGEGHITCGHCRNCRAGRTHLCRNTIGVGVNRQGCFAEYLVIPAFNAFKIPDNISDELASIFDPFGNAVHTALSFDLVGEDVLISGAGPIGIMAAA
;
A
#
# COMPACT_ATOMS: atom_id res chain seq x y z
N MET A 1 -5.87 -15.22 12.25
CA MET A 1 -6.11 -13.79 12.02
C MET A 1 -7.05 -13.69 10.86
N LYS A 2 -8.08 -12.86 11.00
CA LYS A 2 -9.06 -12.65 9.93
C LYS A 2 -8.40 -11.92 8.76
N ALA A 3 -8.75 -12.35 7.56
CA ALA A 3 -8.29 -11.74 6.32
C ALA A 3 -9.32 -11.87 5.20
N LEU A 4 -9.34 -10.92 4.27
CA LEU A 4 -10.04 -11.02 2.99
C LEU A 4 -9.03 -11.42 1.92
N ALA A 5 -9.30 -12.54 1.25
CA ALA A 5 -8.39 -13.13 0.28
C ALA A 5 -9.09 -13.50 -1.02
N LYS A 6 -8.36 -13.40 -2.13
CA LYS A 6 -8.70 -14.07 -3.39
C LYS A 6 -8.35 -15.55 -3.20
N LEU A 7 -9.32 -16.37 -2.81
CA LEU A 7 -9.14 -17.81 -2.54
C LEU A 7 -9.37 -18.69 -3.77
N LYS A 8 -10.07 -18.18 -4.77
CA LYS A 8 -10.46 -18.90 -5.97
C LYS A 8 -10.25 -18.02 -7.19
N ALA A 9 -9.97 -18.64 -8.33
CA ALA A 9 -9.83 -17.97 -9.62
C ALA A 9 -11.19 -17.65 -10.25
N GLU A 10 -12.05 -16.94 -9.52
CA GLU A 10 -13.36 -16.46 -9.93
C GLU A 10 -13.65 -15.08 -9.33
N GLU A 11 -14.76 -14.46 -9.72
CA GLU A 11 -15.23 -13.20 -9.14
C GLU A 11 -15.45 -13.35 -7.62
N GLY A 12 -15.00 -12.36 -6.85
CA GLY A 12 -15.17 -12.28 -5.41
C GLY A 12 -13.87 -12.30 -4.61
N ILE A 13 -14.02 -11.99 -3.31
CA ILE A 13 -13.01 -12.14 -2.26
C ILE A 13 -13.70 -12.76 -1.05
N TRP A 14 -12.99 -13.59 -0.28
CA TRP A 14 -13.57 -14.38 0.80
C TRP A 14 -12.88 -14.11 2.11
N MET A 15 -13.67 -14.04 3.18
CA MET A 15 -13.15 -14.03 4.54
C MET A 15 -12.54 -15.39 4.87
N THR A 16 -11.34 -15.38 5.41
CA THR A 16 -10.60 -16.57 5.84
C THR A 16 -9.83 -16.30 7.12
N GLU A 17 -9.32 -17.37 7.73
CA GLU A 17 -8.32 -17.30 8.79
C GLU A 17 -6.94 -17.59 8.20
N ALA A 18 -5.95 -16.79 8.59
CA ALA A 18 -4.55 -16.95 8.22
C ALA A 18 -3.66 -16.90 9.48
N PRO A 19 -2.46 -17.51 9.46
CA PRO A 19 -1.48 -17.30 10.52
C PRO A 19 -1.05 -15.84 10.58
N ILE A 20 -0.68 -15.35 11.77
CA ILE A 20 -0.07 -14.02 11.91
C ILE A 20 1.33 -14.08 11.26
N PRO A 21 1.63 -13.22 10.26
CA PRO A 21 2.92 -13.21 9.61
C PRO A 21 4.02 -12.82 10.61
N GLN A 22 5.21 -13.39 10.43
CA GLN A 22 6.37 -13.06 11.25
C GLN A 22 7.23 -12.02 10.50
N PRO A 23 7.62 -10.91 11.15
CA PRO A 23 8.53 -9.95 10.53
C PRO A 23 9.92 -10.56 10.38
N GLY A 24 10.59 -10.32 9.24
CA GLY A 24 12.01 -10.57 9.09
C GLY A 24 12.86 -9.50 9.80
N HIS A 25 14.18 -9.63 9.69
CA HIS A 25 15.15 -8.75 10.38
C HIS A 25 14.96 -7.25 10.08
N ASN A 26 14.48 -6.90 8.89
CA ASN A 26 14.28 -5.51 8.43
C ASN A 26 12.80 -5.10 8.32
N ASP A 27 11.89 -5.91 8.84
CA ASP A 27 10.45 -5.69 8.66
C ASP A 27 9.77 -5.15 9.92
N LEU A 28 8.63 -4.50 9.69
CA LEU A 28 7.66 -4.14 10.72
C LEU A 28 6.47 -5.10 10.63
N LEU A 29 5.99 -5.57 11.78
CA LEU A 29 4.66 -6.14 11.91
C LEU A 29 3.69 -5.04 12.32
N ILE A 30 2.70 -4.79 11.48
CA ILE A 30 1.73 -3.71 11.64
C ILE A 30 0.37 -4.34 11.92
N LYS A 31 -0.27 -3.95 13.02
CA LYS A 31 -1.67 -4.24 13.29
C LYS A 31 -2.54 -3.24 12.55
N ILE A 32 -3.33 -3.72 11.60
CA ILE A 32 -4.13 -2.88 10.71
C ILE A 32 -5.29 -2.26 11.49
N ARG A 33 -5.49 -0.94 11.30
CA ARG A 33 -6.57 -0.17 11.93
C ARG A 33 -7.65 0.19 10.91
N LYS A 34 -7.25 0.67 9.74
CA LYS A 34 -8.14 0.95 8.60
C LYS A 34 -7.47 0.61 7.29
N THR A 35 -8.29 0.27 6.32
CA THR A 35 -7.90 0.05 4.93
C THR A 35 -8.85 0.79 4.02
N ALA A 36 -8.36 1.22 2.86
CA ALA A 36 -9.18 1.77 1.79
C ALA A 36 -9.26 0.77 0.62
N ILE A 37 -10.17 1.02 -0.32
CA ILE A 37 -10.40 0.16 -1.49
C ILE A 37 -10.06 0.99 -2.72
N CYS A 38 -9.10 0.50 -3.49
CA CYS A 38 -8.68 1.13 -4.74
C CYS A 38 -9.35 0.48 -5.97
N GLY A 39 -9.21 1.11 -7.13
CA GLY A 39 -9.60 0.50 -8.41
C GLY A 39 -8.92 -0.85 -8.64
N THR A 40 -7.67 -1.01 -8.22
CA THR A 40 -6.94 -2.29 -8.26
C THR A 40 -7.68 -3.39 -7.49
N ASP A 41 -8.22 -3.10 -6.31
CA ASP A 41 -8.96 -4.10 -5.53
C ASP A 41 -10.29 -4.47 -6.21
N VAL A 42 -10.90 -3.54 -6.94
CA VAL A 42 -12.09 -3.80 -7.76
C VAL A 42 -11.76 -4.69 -8.97
N HIS A 43 -10.61 -4.47 -9.64
CA HIS A 43 -10.12 -5.38 -10.68
C HIS A 43 -9.96 -6.80 -10.12
N ILE A 44 -9.29 -6.91 -8.96
CA ILE A 44 -9.10 -8.19 -8.27
C ILE A 44 -10.44 -8.84 -7.96
N TYR A 45 -11.38 -8.11 -7.36
CA TYR A 45 -12.72 -8.61 -7.06
C TYR A 45 -13.41 -9.16 -8.31
N ASN A 46 -13.48 -8.37 -9.39
CA ASN A 46 -14.12 -8.74 -10.65
C ASN A 46 -13.43 -9.90 -11.40
N TRP A 47 -12.19 -10.22 -11.02
CA TRP A 47 -11.38 -11.27 -11.64
C TRP A 47 -11.21 -11.09 -13.16
N ASP A 48 -10.92 -9.86 -13.56
CA ASP A 48 -10.70 -9.50 -14.96
C ASP A 48 -9.36 -10.01 -15.54
N GLU A 49 -9.10 -9.69 -16.81
CA GLU A 49 -7.91 -10.17 -17.52
C GLU A 49 -6.59 -9.75 -16.84
N TRP A 50 -6.54 -8.53 -16.28
CA TRP A 50 -5.36 -8.08 -15.54
C TRP A 50 -5.16 -8.92 -14.28
N SER A 51 -6.23 -9.15 -13.53
CA SER A 51 -6.19 -9.90 -12.28
C SER A 51 -5.81 -11.35 -12.51
N GLN A 52 -6.38 -12.00 -13.53
CA GLN A 52 -6.08 -13.38 -13.92
C GLN A 52 -4.60 -13.60 -14.25
N LYS A 53 -3.92 -12.58 -14.79
CA LYS A 53 -2.49 -12.65 -15.15
C LYS A 53 -1.56 -12.30 -13.99
N THR A 54 -2.03 -11.50 -13.03
CA THR A 54 -1.16 -10.83 -12.06
C THR A 54 -1.27 -11.42 -10.66
N ILE A 55 -2.47 -11.90 -10.27
CA ILE A 55 -2.81 -12.23 -8.89
C ILE A 55 -2.62 -13.73 -8.62
N PRO A 56 -1.67 -14.13 -7.76
CA PRO A 56 -1.59 -15.48 -7.25
C PRO A 56 -2.85 -15.87 -6.47
N VAL A 57 -3.25 -17.13 -6.56
CA VAL A 57 -4.38 -17.68 -5.79
C VAL A 57 -3.87 -18.90 -4.99
N PRO A 58 -4.03 -18.94 -3.65
CA PRO A 58 -4.71 -17.96 -2.80
C PRO A 58 -3.82 -16.77 -2.38
N MET A 59 -4.41 -15.59 -2.20
CA MET A 59 -3.68 -14.40 -1.71
C MET A 59 -4.56 -13.43 -0.91
N ILE A 60 -4.07 -12.94 0.22
CA ILE A 60 -4.64 -11.80 0.94
C ILE A 60 -4.33 -10.53 0.16
N VAL A 61 -5.35 -9.72 -0.14
CA VAL A 61 -5.27 -8.56 -1.04
C VAL A 61 -5.32 -7.24 -0.25
N GLY A 62 -5.37 -6.10 -0.94
CA GLY A 62 -5.39 -4.77 -0.34
C GLY A 62 -3.99 -4.15 -0.17
N HIS A 63 -3.87 -2.86 -0.46
CA HIS A 63 -2.61 -2.11 -0.42
C HIS A 63 -2.71 -0.70 0.14
N GLU A 64 -3.90 -0.20 0.46
CA GLU A 64 -4.11 1.11 1.07
C GLU A 64 -4.49 0.94 2.54
N TYR A 65 -3.65 1.42 3.47
CA TYR A 65 -3.82 1.13 4.90
C TYR A 65 -3.17 2.13 5.84
N VAL A 66 -3.62 2.08 7.10
CA VAL A 66 -2.93 2.59 8.27
C VAL A 66 -3.01 1.56 9.39
N GLY A 67 -1.96 1.50 10.20
CA GLY A 67 -1.93 0.64 11.38
C GLY A 67 -0.94 1.11 12.42
N GLU A 68 -0.73 0.24 13.41
CA GLU A 68 0.18 0.46 14.52
C GLU A 68 1.26 -0.62 14.51
N VAL A 69 2.52 -0.22 14.70
CA VAL A 69 3.64 -1.16 14.78
C VAL A 69 3.55 -1.97 16.06
N VAL A 70 3.45 -3.30 15.95
CA VAL A 70 3.32 -4.23 17.09
C VAL A 70 4.52 -5.16 17.28
N ALA A 71 5.34 -5.33 16.26
CA ALA A 71 6.66 -5.98 16.37
C ALA A 71 7.62 -5.43 15.32
N ILE A 72 8.92 -5.54 15.61
CA ILE A 72 9.99 -4.92 14.83
C ILE A 72 11.12 -5.94 14.67
N GLY A 73 11.65 -6.07 13.46
CA GLY A 73 12.84 -6.86 13.18
C GLY A 73 14.11 -6.28 13.81
N GLU A 74 15.09 -7.13 14.11
CA GLU A 74 16.29 -6.73 14.87
C GLU A 74 17.20 -5.70 14.18
N GLU A 75 17.11 -5.54 12.86
CA GLU A 75 17.91 -4.57 12.08
C GLU A 75 17.14 -3.26 11.80
N VAL A 76 15.88 -3.17 12.23
CA VAL A 76 15.06 -1.98 12.00
C VAL A 76 15.49 -0.85 12.93
N ASN A 77 15.72 0.31 12.34
CA ASN A 77 16.03 1.55 13.04
C ASN A 77 14.96 2.62 12.77
N GLY A 78 14.82 3.57 13.69
CA GLY A 78 13.92 4.73 13.52
C GLY A 78 12.44 4.49 13.83
N TYR A 79 12.04 3.25 14.16
CA TYR A 79 10.68 2.89 14.56
C TYR A 79 10.61 2.36 15.99
N GLN A 80 9.45 2.48 16.61
CA GLN A 80 9.13 1.97 17.94
C GLN A 80 7.77 1.25 17.90
N ILE A 81 7.60 0.26 18.79
CA ILE A 81 6.30 -0.38 18.99
C ILE A 81 5.32 0.70 19.48
N GLY A 82 4.13 0.74 18.87
CA GLY A 82 3.12 1.77 19.09
C GLY A 82 3.15 2.91 18.07
N ASP A 83 4.19 3.02 17.23
CA ASP A 83 4.18 4.01 16.15
C ASP A 83 3.00 3.77 15.20
N ARG A 84 2.24 4.83 14.91
CA ARG A 84 1.24 4.82 13.83
C ARG A 84 1.95 4.97 12.50
N VAL A 85 1.64 4.08 11.57
CA VAL A 85 2.27 4.03 10.25
C VAL A 85 1.25 3.79 9.14
N SER A 86 1.45 4.47 8.02
CA SER A 86 1.01 3.99 6.70
C SER A 86 2.22 3.41 5.97
N GLY A 87 2.07 2.97 4.74
CA GLY A 87 3.19 2.46 3.95
C GLY A 87 2.94 2.49 2.46
N GLU A 88 4.03 2.59 1.72
CA GLU A 88 4.08 2.53 0.26
C GLU A 88 3.73 1.10 -0.22
N GLY A 89 2.76 0.98 -1.13
CA GLY A 89 2.34 -0.29 -1.71
C GLY A 89 3.41 -0.99 -2.56
N HIS A 90 4.40 -0.25 -3.07
CA HIS A 90 5.49 -0.75 -3.90
C HIS A 90 6.77 -1.04 -3.10
N ILE A 91 7.06 -2.31 -2.87
CA ILE A 91 8.34 -2.72 -2.26
C ILE A 91 9.41 -2.73 -3.33
N THR A 92 10.50 -2.00 -3.10
CA THR A 92 11.57 -1.82 -4.08
C THR A 92 12.85 -2.50 -3.66
N CYS A 93 13.73 -2.81 -4.62
CA CYS A 93 14.93 -3.59 -4.36
C CYS A 93 16.06 -2.82 -3.65
N GLY A 94 16.01 -1.48 -3.59
CA GLY A 94 17.06 -0.65 -2.99
C GLY A 94 18.40 -0.59 -3.74
N HIS A 95 18.70 -1.54 -4.64
CA HIS A 95 20.05 -1.68 -5.22
C HIS A 95 20.14 -1.45 -6.74
N CYS A 96 19.03 -1.36 -7.47
CA CYS A 96 19.07 -1.10 -8.92
C CYS A 96 19.43 0.37 -9.23
N ARG A 97 19.74 0.67 -10.51
CA ARG A 97 20.09 2.03 -10.95
C ARG A 97 19.07 3.08 -10.54
N ASN A 98 17.77 2.77 -10.65
CA ASN A 98 16.71 3.71 -10.30
C ASN A 98 16.60 3.91 -8.78
N CYS A 99 16.65 2.83 -7.99
CA CYS A 99 16.63 2.93 -6.52
C CYS A 99 17.83 3.71 -5.97
N ARG A 100 19.06 3.44 -6.47
CA ARG A 100 20.26 4.18 -6.06
C ARG A 100 20.24 5.65 -6.49
N ALA A 101 19.43 6.00 -7.48
CA ALA A 101 19.21 7.36 -7.94
C ALA A 101 18.00 8.04 -7.26
N GLY A 102 17.41 7.43 -6.20
CA GLY A 102 16.23 7.95 -5.51
C GLY A 102 14.92 7.81 -6.28
N ARG A 103 14.93 7.20 -7.47
CA ARG A 103 13.75 7.01 -8.34
C ARG A 103 13.12 5.64 -8.08
N THR A 104 12.73 5.39 -6.83
CA THR A 104 12.19 4.10 -6.38
C THR A 104 10.89 3.72 -7.10
N HIS A 105 10.06 4.69 -7.47
CA HIS A 105 8.86 4.49 -8.32
C HIS A 105 9.17 3.90 -9.71
N LEU A 106 10.43 3.92 -10.17
CA LEU A 106 10.89 3.29 -11.42
C LEU A 106 11.71 2.01 -11.16
N CYS A 107 11.62 1.43 -9.97
CA CYS A 107 12.30 0.17 -9.66
C CYS A 107 11.82 -0.93 -10.62
N ARG A 108 12.76 -1.66 -11.24
CA ARG A 108 12.45 -2.76 -12.17
C ARG A 108 12.07 -4.08 -11.47
N ASN A 109 12.25 -4.14 -10.15
CA ASN A 109 12.07 -5.32 -9.31
C ASN A 109 11.00 -5.05 -8.23
N THR A 110 9.99 -4.26 -8.57
CA THR A 110 8.94 -3.87 -7.63
C THR A 110 8.03 -5.05 -7.32
N ILE A 111 7.64 -5.20 -6.04
CA ILE A 111 6.68 -6.20 -5.58
C ILE A 111 5.52 -5.44 -4.91
N GLY A 112 4.32 -5.55 -5.46
CA GLY A 112 3.13 -4.90 -4.92
C GLY A 112 2.56 -5.63 -3.71
N VAL A 113 2.39 -4.92 -2.59
CA VAL A 113 1.60 -5.37 -1.44
C VAL A 113 0.17 -5.64 -1.90
N GLY A 114 -0.43 -6.76 -1.49
CA GLY A 114 -1.79 -7.14 -1.89
C GLY A 114 -1.98 -7.46 -3.37
N VAL A 115 -0.89 -7.57 -4.14
CA VAL A 115 -0.90 -7.89 -5.59
C VAL A 115 0.08 -9.01 -5.93
N ASN A 116 1.32 -8.92 -5.45
CA ASN A 116 2.36 -9.93 -5.68
C ASN A 116 2.80 -10.62 -4.38
N ARG A 117 2.39 -10.08 -3.23
CA ARG A 117 2.60 -10.61 -1.88
C ARG A 117 1.38 -10.32 -1.01
N GLN A 118 1.36 -10.89 0.20
CA GLN A 118 0.24 -10.69 1.14
C GLN A 118 -0.02 -9.20 1.41
N GLY A 119 -1.30 -8.84 1.37
CA GLY A 119 -1.81 -7.48 1.46
C GLY A 119 -2.38 -7.08 2.82
N CYS A 120 -2.96 -5.89 2.86
CA CYS A 120 -3.41 -5.22 4.08
C CYS A 120 -4.85 -5.54 4.49
N PHE A 121 -5.66 -6.25 3.69
CA PHE A 121 -6.99 -6.69 4.10
C PHE A 121 -6.90 -7.89 5.06
N ALA A 122 -6.20 -7.70 6.17
CA ALA A 122 -6.04 -8.63 7.27
C ALA A 122 -5.83 -7.86 8.56
N GLU A 123 -5.91 -8.55 9.70
CA GLU A 123 -5.64 -7.92 11.01
C GLU A 123 -4.17 -7.48 11.16
N TYR A 124 -3.24 -8.12 10.45
CA TYR A 124 -1.82 -7.80 10.49
C TYR A 124 -1.16 -7.83 9.10
N LEU A 125 -0.18 -6.97 8.90
CA LEU A 125 0.63 -6.86 7.69
C LEU A 125 2.12 -6.79 8.05
N VAL A 126 2.96 -7.43 7.24
CA VAL A 126 4.43 -7.29 7.32
C VAL A 126 4.95 -6.60 6.07
N ILE A 127 5.67 -5.48 6.28
CA ILE A 127 6.39 -4.75 5.24
C ILE A 127 7.81 -4.40 5.73
N PRO A 128 8.76 -4.17 4.81
CA PRO A 128 10.05 -3.61 5.16
C PRO A 128 9.91 -2.25 5.85
N ALA A 129 10.72 -1.97 6.86
CA ALA A 129 10.64 -0.72 7.62
C ALA A 129 10.84 0.53 6.75
N PHE A 130 11.62 0.43 5.67
CA PHE A 130 11.84 1.52 4.72
C PHE A 130 10.61 1.84 3.85
N ASN A 131 9.62 0.95 3.80
CA ASN A 131 8.34 1.19 3.11
C ASN A 131 7.30 1.87 4.01
N ALA A 132 7.50 1.86 5.33
CA ALA A 132 6.59 2.51 6.27
C ALA A 132 6.84 4.03 6.31
N PHE A 133 5.80 4.77 6.67
CA PHE A 133 5.84 6.20 6.97
C PHE A 133 5.10 6.47 8.27
N LYS A 134 5.77 7.12 9.23
CA LYS A 134 5.13 7.51 10.49
C LYS A 134 4.04 8.54 10.27
N ILE A 135 2.94 8.37 10.96
CA ILE A 135 1.77 9.24 10.91
C ILE A 135 1.72 10.09 12.17
N PRO A 136 1.82 11.43 12.05
CA PRO A 136 1.62 12.34 13.18
C PRO A 136 0.25 12.19 13.83
N ASP A 137 0.17 12.47 15.14
CA ASP A 137 -1.06 12.31 15.93
C ASP A 137 -2.23 13.17 15.45
N ASN A 138 -1.96 14.31 14.81
CA ASN A 138 -2.98 15.21 14.29
C ASN A 138 -3.60 14.74 12.96
N ILE A 139 -3.12 13.65 12.36
CA ILE A 139 -3.68 13.07 11.14
C ILE A 139 -4.54 11.86 11.53
N SER A 140 -5.80 11.85 11.10
CA SER A 140 -6.73 10.77 11.44
C SER A 140 -6.39 9.46 10.71
N ASP A 141 -6.89 8.33 11.22
CA ASP A 141 -6.70 7.03 10.56
C ASP A 141 -7.39 6.98 9.19
N GLU A 142 -8.52 7.68 9.01
CA GLU A 142 -9.19 7.77 7.70
C GLU A 142 -8.28 8.40 6.64
N LEU A 143 -7.68 9.55 6.96
CA LEU A 143 -6.78 10.24 6.03
C LEU A 143 -5.52 9.41 5.79
N ALA A 144 -4.91 8.89 6.85
CA ALA A 144 -3.69 8.09 6.75
C ALA A 144 -3.89 6.81 5.92
N SER A 145 -5.09 6.22 5.94
CA SER A 145 -5.38 5.01 5.15
C SER A 145 -5.39 5.23 3.64
N ILE A 146 -5.53 6.48 3.18
CA ILE A 146 -5.54 6.87 1.77
C ILE A 146 -4.28 7.65 1.35
N PHE A 147 -3.19 7.58 2.14
CA PHE A 147 -1.94 8.26 1.80
C PHE A 147 -1.29 7.74 0.52
N ASP A 148 -1.45 6.46 0.21
CA ASP A 148 -0.93 5.86 -1.03
C ASP A 148 -1.61 6.47 -2.28
N PRO A 149 -2.95 6.47 -2.43
CA PRO A 149 -3.59 7.10 -3.59
C PRO A 149 -3.50 8.63 -3.55
N PHE A 150 -3.39 9.25 -2.38
CA PHE A 150 -3.05 10.67 -2.28
C PHE A 150 -1.65 10.97 -2.81
N GLY A 151 -0.68 10.09 -2.55
CA GLY A 151 0.67 10.16 -3.12
C GLY A 151 0.67 10.15 -4.65
N ASN A 152 -0.23 9.37 -5.27
CA ASN A 152 -0.41 9.39 -6.74
C ASN A 152 -0.90 10.76 -7.25
N ALA A 153 -1.85 11.38 -6.53
CA ALA A 153 -2.32 12.72 -6.85
C ALA A 153 -1.20 13.76 -6.71
N VAL A 154 -0.46 13.72 -5.59
CA VAL A 154 0.67 14.61 -5.31
C VAL A 154 1.77 14.47 -6.36
N HIS A 155 2.16 13.25 -6.72
CA HIS A 155 3.17 12.99 -7.75
C HIS A 155 2.77 13.62 -9.09
N THR A 156 1.50 13.50 -9.46
CA THR A 156 0.97 14.03 -10.72
C THR A 156 0.87 15.56 -10.68
N ALA A 157 0.20 16.11 -9.67
CA ALA A 157 -0.09 17.54 -9.58
C ALA A 157 1.17 18.39 -9.39
N LEU A 158 2.16 17.91 -8.62
CA LEU A 158 3.39 18.65 -8.35
C LEU A 158 4.53 18.40 -9.37
N SER A 159 4.24 17.74 -10.49
CA SER A 159 5.23 17.52 -11.56
C SER A 159 5.60 18.81 -12.31
N PHE A 160 4.78 19.87 -12.18
CA PHE A 160 4.98 21.17 -12.81
C PHE A 160 4.75 22.29 -11.79
N ASP A 161 5.25 23.50 -12.11
CA ASP A 161 4.84 24.71 -11.37
C ASP A 161 3.43 25.10 -11.80
N LEU A 162 2.57 25.40 -10.82
CA LEU A 162 1.15 25.67 -11.04
C LEU A 162 0.72 27.07 -10.59
N VAL A 163 1.63 27.89 -10.08
CA VAL A 163 1.26 29.20 -9.52
C VAL A 163 0.73 30.12 -10.62
N GLY A 164 -0.59 30.35 -10.62
CA GLY A 164 -1.27 31.23 -11.59
C GLY A 164 -1.55 30.57 -12.93
N GLU A 165 -1.40 29.25 -13.04
CA GLU A 165 -1.65 28.50 -14.26
C GLU A 165 -3.10 27.99 -14.34
N ASP A 166 -3.63 27.89 -15.56
CA ASP A 166 -4.90 27.23 -15.83
C ASP A 166 -4.67 25.71 -16.02
N VAL A 167 -5.31 24.88 -15.20
CA VAL A 167 -5.10 23.43 -15.18
C VAL A 167 -6.37 22.68 -15.59
N LEU A 168 -6.25 21.76 -16.54
CA LEU A 168 -7.31 20.82 -16.91
C LEU A 168 -7.08 19.47 -16.24
N ILE A 169 -8.02 19.02 -15.42
CA ILE A 169 -8.05 17.65 -14.87
C ILE A 169 -9.10 16.83 -15.61
N SER A 170 -8.64 15.87 -16.43
CA SER A 170 -9.51 14.96 -17.17
C SER A 170 -9.78 13.66 -16.40
N GLY A 171 -10.73 13.70 -15.47
CA GLY A 171 -11.20 12.53 -14.72
C GLY A 171 -11.50 12.87 -13.26
N ALA A 172 -12.72 12.61 -12.81
CA ALA A 172 -13.19 12.92 -11.45
C ALA A 172 -13.29 11.67 -10.55
N GLY A 173 -12.40 10.70 -10.75
CA GLY A 173 -12.21 9.61 -9.79
C GLY A 173 -11.50 10.09 -8.52
N PRO A 174 -11.33 9.23 -7.50
CA PRO A 174 -10.73 9.62 -6.22
C PRO A 174 -9.41 10.39 -6.35
N ILE A 175 -8.48 9.90 -7.19
CA ILE A 175 -7.18 10.55 -7.42
C ILE A 175 -7.34 11.91 -8.13
N GLY A 176 -8.24 12.01 -9.11
CA GLY A 176 -8.49 13.27 -9.81
C GLY A 176 -9.10 14.34 -8.91
N ILE A 177 -10.01 13.94 -8.01
CA ILE A 177 -10.55 14.82 -6.97
C ILE A 177 -9.46 15.25 -5.99
N MET A 178 -8.58 14.33 -5.56
CA MET A 178 -7.44 14.66 -4.71
C MET A 178 -6.43 15.60 -5.40
N ALA A 179 -6.22 15.46 -6.71
CA ALA A 179 -5.33 16.34 -7.47
C ALA A 179 -5.92 17.74 -7.69
N ALA A 180 -7.24 17.89 -7.62
CA ALA A 180 -7.94 19.17 -7.73
C ALA A 180 -7.98 19.96 -6.42
N ALA A 181 -7.76 19.29 -5.29
CA ALA A 181 -7.96 19.83 -3.94
C ALA A 181 -6.78 20.67 -3.44
#